data_AF-A0A498MZW6-F1
#
_entry.id   AF-A0A498MZW6-F1
#
_cell.length_a   1.000
_cell.length_b   1.000
_cell.length_c   1.000
_cell.angle_alpha   90.00
_cell.angle_beta   90.00
_cell.angle_gamma   90.00
#
_symmetry.space_group_name_H-M   'P 1'
#
loop_
_entity.id
_entity.type
_entity.pdbx_description
1 polymer ?
#
loop_
_entity_poly.entity_id
_entity_poly.type
_entity_poly.pdbx_seq_one_letter_code
_entity_poly.pdbx_strand_id
1 'polypeptide(L)'
;MASGSSMMNGDINHPGRAGPGNLGSLEETLQQMNTLIKENRELKEALKQTNLSMKERFEGLSAWKEKQKEERDFLEQRLEEAKTRLNAMDVENEALKKRVEELEKSGAECLHTELEALRGQIARLQAEKNDLVALNSELQLKMGQGSPRDSFIEIRIAEDELKVTRDLPSTPKELSAFVMPKAESEEQTVRQLLRSLRVETDEKERLQASAEVKNLEDQLLKLCNELKQAQIKLDEAENMKKNLQDRCRDLEQDLGTLKTQLGEKQKVQAENDTLRVQLESLQAAIKLEQKKTQDEKNNLNQLKDAYTKLFEDYNELQEEKKKREGSVSREEYDDLQTRFDAAEKALADKQKKIDEMKMEIFNKEKELETISVFQAQAEIYSSDFYAERAAREKIHEEKERLATQLEYVKKQNTQLQEEMESLGRHSMSEMQRRHVSRGANPQGPASPHHLQGGDWQPQNIPEHACPKCGEVLPDLDSLQIHIMDCII
;
A
#
# COMPACT_ATOMS: atom_id res chain seq x y z
N MET A 1 15.85 -7.62 -87.99
CA MET A 1 16.09 -8.92 -88.66
C MET A 1 14.99 -9.88 -88.22
N ALA A 2 14.74 -10.94 -88.99
CA ALA A 2 13.68 -11.92 -88.71
C ALA A 2 14.24 -13.22 -88.08
N SER A 3 13.35 -14.19 -87.84
CA SER A 3 13.58 -15.50 -87.20
C SER A 3 13.77 -15.44 -85.67
N GLY A 4 13.15 -16.34 -84.89
CA GLY A 4 12.13 -17.33 -85.27
C GLY A 4 11.88 -18.35 -84.17
N SER A 5 10.62 -18.51 -83.74
CA SER A 5 10.26 -19.47 -82.68
C SER A 5 10.35 -20.91 -83.17
N SER A 6 11.27 -21.69 -82.60
CA SER A 6 11.34 -23.14 -82.82
C SER A 6 10.63 -23.86 -81.68
N MET A 7 9.50 -24.51 -82.00
CA MET A 7 8.91 -25.52 -81.13
C MET A 7 9.68 -26.84 -81.31
N MET A 8 10.01 -27.50 -80.21
CA MET A 8 10.52 -28.88 -80.22
C MET A 8 9.48 -29.80 -79.61
N ASN A 9 9.32 -30.99 -80.20
CA ASN A 9 8.24 -31.92 -79.89
C ASN A 9 8.39 -32.53 -78.49
N GLY A 10 7.27 -32.80 -77.84
CA GLY A 10 7.22 -33.72 -76.69
C GLY A 10 7.01 -35.15 -77.18
N ASP A 11 7.98 -36.03 -76.96
CA ASP A 11 7.84 -37.45 -77.26
C ASP A 11 6.87 -38.14 -76.29
N ILE A 12 5.74 -38.61 -76.82
CA ILE A 12 4.70 -39.31 -76.05
C ILE A 12 5.14 -40.77 -75.85
N ASN A 13 5.87 -41.04 -74.77
CA ASN A 13 6.21 -42.40 -74.38
C ASN A 13 4.98 -43.17 -73.86
N HIS A 14 4.48 -44.11 -74.66
CA HIS A 14 3.40 -45.01 -74.25
C HIS A 14 3.85 -45.96 -73.12
N PRO A 15 3.06 -46.15 -72.03
CA PRO A 15 3.33 -47.13 -70.98
C PRO A 15 2.96 -48.55 -71.47
N GLY A 16 3.81 -49.11 -72.35
CA GLY A 16 3.50 -50.29 -73.17
C GLY A 16 4.03 -51.65 -72.67
N ARG A 17 4.40 -51.82 -71.39
CA ARG A 17 4.88 -53.13 -70.89
C ARG A 17 4.67 -53.37 -69.39
N ALA A 18 3.66 -54.17 -69.05
CA ALA A 18 3.53 -54.72 -67.71
C ALA A 18 4.59 -55.82 -67.47
N GLY A 19 5.59 -55.51 -66.63
CA GLY A 19 6.57 -56.47 -66.12
C GLY A 19 6.28 -56.83 -64.66
N PRO A 20 6.66 -58.04 -64.16
CA PRO A 20 6.31 -58.47 -62.79
C PRO A 20 6.90 -57.64 -61.64
N GLY A 21 7.83 -56.72 -61.90
CA GLY A 21 8.52 -55.92 -60.87
C GLY A 21 7.75 -54.70 -60.34
N ASN A 22 6.62 -54.30 -60.96
CA ASN A 22 6.00 -53.00 -60.66
C ASN A 22 5.27 -52.94 -59.30
N LEU A 23 5.04 -54.07 -58.63
CA LEU A 23 4.44 -54.10 -57.29
C LEU A 23 5.43 -53.64 -56.21
N GLY A 24 6.69 -54.08 -56.29
CA GLY A 24 7.72 -53.72 -55.29
C GLY A 24 7.97 -52.22 -55.21
N SER A 25 8.07 -51.53 -56.35
CA SER A 25 8.28 -50.08 -56.38
C SER A 25 7.09 -49.28 -55.82
N LEU A 26 5.86 -49.80 -55.94
CA LEU A 26 4.68 -49.17 -55.33
C LEU A 26 4.64 -49.39 -53.81
N GLU A 27 5.01 -50.60 -53.36
CA GLU A 27 5.17 -50.93 -51.93
C GLU A 27 6.24 -50.04 -51.28
N GLU A 28 7.42 -49.94 -51.90
CA GLU A 28 8.55 -49.11 -51.45
C GLU A 28 8.19 -47.62 -51.35
N THR A 29 7.50 -47.06 -52.37
CA THR A 29 7.08 -45.66 -52.35
C THR A 29 5.98 -45.37 -51.34
N LEU A 30 5.03 -46.31 -51.12
CA LEU A 30 4.06 -46.22 -50.02
C LEU A 30 4.74 -46.31 -48.66
N GLN A 31 5.76 -47.16 -48.50
CA GLN A 31 6.51 -47.29 -47.25
C GLN A 31 7.34 -46.03 -46.97
N GLN A 32 7.99 -45.46 -47.98
CA GLN A 32 8.70 -44.18 -47.89
C GLN A 32 7.75 -43.02 -47.55
N MET A 33 6.55 -42.98 -48.15
CA MET A 33 5.53 -41.99 -47.82
C MET A 33 5.07 -42.11 -46.36
N ASN A 34 4.89 -43.34 -45.84
CA ASN A 34 4.54 -43.56 -44.44
C ASN A 34 5.66 -43.10 -43.48
N THR A 35 6.93 -43.33 -43.83
CA THR A 35 8.08 -42.80 -43.08
C THR A 35 8.05 -41.27 -43.04
N LEU A 36 7.89 -40.60 -44.18
CA LEU A 36 7.79 -39.14 -44.26
C LEU A 36 6.59 -38.58 -43.46
N ILE A 37 5.45 -39.29 -43.45
CA ILE A 37 4.28 -38.91 -42.63
C ILE A 37 4.60 -39.04 -41.12
N LYS A 38 5.34 -40.07 -40.71
CA LYS A 38 5.78 -40.25 -39.32
C LYS A 38 6.77 -39.17 -38.91
N GLU A 39 7.81 -38.93 -39.70
CA GLU A 39 8.80 -37.87 -39.48
C GLU A 39 8.13 -36.48 -39.43
N ASN A 40 7.17 -36.19 -40.32
CA ASN A 40 6.45 -34.92 -40.31
C ASN A 40 5.56 -34.73 -39.07
N ARG A 41 5.03 -35.82 -38.49
CA ARG A 41 4.33 -35.78 -37.19
C ARG A 41 5.29 -35.55 -36.04
N GLU A 42 6.44 -36.24 -36.04
CA GLU A 42 7.48 -36.11 -35.01
C GLU A 42 8.10 -34.71 -35.01
N LEU A 43 8.39 -34.13 -36.19
CA LEU A 43 8.82 -32.74 -36.34
C LEU A 43 7.77 -31.74 -35.87
N LYS A 44 6.48 -31.97 -36.18
CA LYS A 44 5.38 -31.11 -35.70
C LYS A 44 5.24 -31.14 -34.18
N GLU A 45 5.41 -32.30 -33.55
CA GLU A 45 5.36 -32.40 -32.10
C GLU A 45 6.60 -31.79 -31.44
N ALA A 46 7.81 -32.07 -31.95
CA ALA A 46 9.04 -31.42 -31.51
C ALA A 46 8.93 -29.88 -31.57
N LEU A 47 8.37 -29.32 -32.65
CA LEU A 47 8.15 -27.88 -32.80
C LEU A 47 7.14 -27.32 -31.78
N LYS A 48 6.09 -28.06 -31.42
CA LYS A 48 5.20 -27.66 -30.30
C LYS A 48 5.95 -27.64 -28.98
N GLN A 49 6.72 -28.69 -28.68
CA GLN A 49 7.45 -28.81 -27.41
C GLN A 49 8.53 -27.72 -27.28
N THR A 50 9.24 -27.36 -28.36
CA THR A 50 10.17 -26.22 -28.35
C THR A 50 9.46 -24.89 -28.20
N ASN A 51 8.31 -24.68 -28.85
CA ASN A 51 7.52 -23.46 -28.69
C ASN A 51 6.94 -23.33 -27.27
N LEU A 52 6.50 -24.43 -26.66
CA LEU A 52 6.03 -24.45 -25.27
C LEU A 52 7.16 -24.10 -24.30
N SER A 53 8.31 -24.78 -24.39
CA SER A 53 9.46 -24.46 -23.53
C SER A 53 10.00 -23.04 -23.76
N MET A 54 9.89 -22.50 -24.98
CA MET A 54 10.23 -21.10 -25.25
C MET A 54 9.25 -20.13 -24.59
N LYS A 55 7.94 -20.42 -24.61
CA LYS A 55 6.90 -19.65 -23.91
C LYS A 55 7.11 -19.66 -22.39
N GLU A 56 7.35 -20.83 -21.80
CA GLU A 56 7.67 -20.98 -20.36
C GLU A 56 8.92 -20.16 -19.96
N ARG A 57 9.97 -20.16 -20.80
CA ARG A 57 11.17 -19.34 -20.58
C ARG A 57 10.88 -17.84 -20.68
N PHE A 58 10.07 -17.39 -21.64
CA PHE A 58 9.66 -15.99 -21.73
C PHE A 58 8.81 -15.55 -20.53
N GLU A 59 7.91 -16.41 -20.05
CA GLU A 59 7.10 -16.14 -18.86
C GLU A 59 7.97 -16.08 -17.59
N GLY A 60 8.91 -17.02 -17.42
CA GLY A 60 9.89 -17.01 -16.34
C GLY A 60 10.82 -15.77 -16.35
N LEU A 61 11.32 -15.38 -17.53
CA LEU A 61 12.12 -14.16 -17.69
C LEU A 61 11.31 -12.90 -17.40
N SER A 62 10.02 -12.87 -17.77
CA SER A 62 9.13 -11.73 -17.51
C SER A 62 8.82 -11.60 -16.01
N ALA A 63 8.52 -12.70 -15.33
CA ALA A 63 8.33 -12.72 -13.88
C ALA A 63 9.60 -12.34 -13.11
N TRP A 64 10.78 -12.83 -13.55
CA TRP A 64 12.06 -12.43 -12.96
C TRP A 64 12.33 -10.93 -13.15
N LYS A 65 12.08 -10.38 -14.35
CA LYS A 65 12.24 -8.96 -14.66
C LYS A 65 11.34 -8.09 -13.76
N GLU A 66 10.09 -8.48 -13.55
CA GLU A 66 9.18 -7.72 -12.68
C GLU A 66 9.63 -7.79 -11.21
N LYS A 67 10.05 -8.96 -10.73
CA LYS A 67 10.62 -9.11 -9.38
C LYS A 67 11.89 -8.28 -9.17
N GLN A 68 12.76 -8.15 -10.18
CA GLN A 68 13.93 -7.24 -10.13
C GLN A 68 13.52 -5.75 -10.11
N LYS A 69 12.39 -5.40 -10.73
CA LYS A 69 11.81 -4.06 -10.63
C LYS A 69 11.26 -3.81 -9.21
N GLU A 70 10.48 -4.74 -8.65
CA GLU A 70 9.97 -4.66 -7.27
C GLU A 70 11.11 -4.54 -6.24
N GLU A 71 12.17 -5.34 -6.35
CA GLU A 71 13.34 -5.29 -5.47
C GLU A 71 14.09 -3.95 -5.55
N ARG A 72 14.26 -3.39 -6.77
CA ARG A 72 14.83 -2.05 -6.94
C ARG A 72 13.96 -0.98 -6.32
N ASP A 73 12.66 -0.97 -6.62
CA ASP A 73 11.72 0.08 -6.20
C ASP A 73 11.58 0.09 -4.67
N PHE A 74 11.65 -1.08 -4.02
CA PHE A 74 11.76 -1.21 -2.55
C PHE A 74 13.06 -0.62 -1.99
N LEU A 75 14.21 -0.92 -2.61
CA LEU A 75 15.51 -0.36 -2.17
C LEU A 75 15.58 1.16 -2.35
N GLU A 76 14.99 1.69 -3.42
CA GLU A 76 14.88 3.12 -3.69
C GLU A 76 14.00 3.82 -2.64
N GLN A 77 12.83 3.25 -2.29
CA GLN A 77 12.01 3.74 -1.18
C GLN A 77 12.77 3.74 0.15
N ARG A 78 13.46 2.65 0.48
CA ARG A 78 14.25 2.53 1.73
C ARG A 78 15.39 3.56 1.79
N LEU A 79 16.01 3.86 0.66
CA LEU A 79 17.06 4.87 0.51
C LEU A 79 16.52 6.31 0.65
N GLU A 80 15.33 6.60 0.12
CA GLU A 80 14.67 7.91 0.29
C GLU A 80 14.18 8.12 1.74
N GLU A 81 13.69 7.06 2.39
CA GLU A 81 13.42 7.05 3.83
C GLU A 81 14.69 7.24 4.70
N ALA A 82 15.86 6.83 4.21
CA ALA A 82 17.13 7.08 4.89
C ALA A 82 17.57 8.54 4.72
N LYS A 83 17.51 9.09 3.48
CA LYS A 83 17.78 10.52 3.21
C LYS A 83 16.88 11.45 4.03
N THR A 84 15.57 11.19 4.07
CA THR A 84 14.62 12.05 4.78
C THR A 84 14.84 12.05 6.28
N ARG A 85 15.23 10.91 6.89
CA ARG A 85 15.67 10.85 8.30
C ARG A 85 16.99 11.60 8.52
N LEU A 86 17.97 11.46 7.62
CA LEU A 86 19.25 12.15 7.71
C LEU A 86 19.08 13.67 7.61
N ASN A 87 18.34 14.16 6.60
CA ASN A 87 18.00 15.57 6.45
C ASN A 87 17.28 16.14 7.68
N ALA A 88 16.40 15.36 8.32
CA ALA A 88 15.73 15.77 9.55
C ALA A 88 16.72 15.89 10.74
N MET A 89 17.64 14.93 10.88
CA MET A 89 18.70 15.00 11.90
C MET A 89 19.67 16.16 11.65
N ASP A 90 20.01 16.46 10.39
CA ASP A 90 20.88 17.60 10.06
C ASP A 90 20.22 18.95 10.40
N VAL A 91 18.91 19.09 10.16
CA VAL A 91 18.12 20.26 10.59
C VAL A 91 18.06 20.36 12.12
N GLU A 92 17.89 19.24 12.83
CA GLU A 92 17.92 19.22 14.30
C GLU A 92 19.32 19.56 14.85
N ASN A 93 20.39 19.02 14.26
CA ASN A 93 21.77 19.30 14.63
C ASN A 93 22.12 20.79 14.44
N GLU A 94 21.75 21.39 13.31
CA GLU A 94 21.95 22.83 13.08
C GLU A 94 21.08 23.71 13.99
N ALA A 95 19.88 23.25 14.39
CA ALA A 95 19.06 23.94 15.38
C ALA A 95 19.65 23.85 16.81
N LEU A 96 20.16 22.68 17.20
CA LEU A 96 20.84 22.47 18.49
C LEU A 96 22.14 23.29 18.56
N LYS A 97 22.95 23.28 17.50
CA LYS A 97 24.19 24.06 17.39
C LYS A 97 23.94 25.56 17.54
N LYS A 98 22.91 26.12 16.88
CA LYS A 98 22.51 27.53 17.09
C LYS A 98 22.12 27.83 18.53
N ARG A 99 21.37 26.94 19.18
CA ARG A 99 21.00 27.09 20.60
C ARG A 99 22.21 27.00 21.53
N VAL A 100 23.23 26.19 21.21
CA VAL A 100 24.52 26.20 21.93
C VAL A 100 25.23 27.54 21.74
N GLU A 101 25.37 28.03 20.50
CA GLU A 101 26.00 29.34 20.26
C GLU A 101 25.25 30.50 20.94
N GLU A 102 23.92 30.46 21.03
CA GLU A 102 23.09 31.44 21.75
C GLU A 102 23.31 31.38 23.27
N LEU A 103 23.44 30.18 23.84
CA LEU A 103 23.75 29.98 25.26
C LEU A 103 25.20 30.37 25.60
N GLU A 104 26.15 30.13 24.70
CA GLU A 104 27.55 30.59 24.85
C GLU A 104 27.65 32.12 24.82
N LYS A 105 26.96 32.79 23.87
CA LYS A 105 26.92 34.26 23.77
C LYS A 105 26.29 34.88 25.02
N SER A 106 25.08 34.44 25.39
CA SER A 106 24.37 34.97 26.57
C SER A 106 25.05 34.64 27.90
N GLY A 107 25.71 33.47 28.01
CA GLY A 107 26.54 33.11 29.16
C GLY A 107 27.80 33.99 29.28
N ALA A 108 28.47 34.26 28.15
CA ALA A 108 29.64 35.15 28.11
C ALA A 108 29.25 36.61 28.43
N GLU A 109 28.13 37.11 27.90
CA GLU A 109 27.59 38.44 28.21
C GLU A 109 27.23 38.58 29.70
N CYS A 110 26.54 37.58 30.27
CA CYS A 110 26.21 37.54 31.69
C CYS A 110 27.46 37.63 32.57
N LEU A 111 28.44 36.73 32.35
CA LEU A 111 29.72 36.72 33.08
C LEU A 111 30.52 38.01 32.87
N HIS A 112 30.44 38.63 31.69
CA HIS A 112 31.08 39.92 31.44
C HIS A 112 30.47 41.03 32.30
N THR A 113 29.13 41.14 32.36
CA THR A 113 28.46 42.15 33.19
C THR A 113 28.70 41.95 34.69
N GLU A 114 28.78 40.70 35.17
CA GLU A 114 29.13 40.39 36.56
C GLU A 114 30.59 40.78 36.88
N LEU A 115 31.53 40.50 35.97
CA LEU A 115 32.92 40.92 36.11
C LEU A 115 33.08 42.46 36.10
N GLU A 116 32.31 43.18 35.29
CA GLU A 116 32.30 44.65 35.33
C GLU A 116 31.69 45.20 36.63
N ALA A 117 30.58 44.61 37.11
CA ALA A 117 29.98 44.98 38.38
C ALA A 117 30.94 44.76 39.57
N LEU A 118 31.66 43.63 39.59
CA LEU A 118 32.68 43.33 40.60
C LEU A 118 33.89 44.28 40.50
N ARG A 119 34.36 44.61 39.29
CA ARG A 119 35.40 45.65 39.09
C ARG A 119 34.95 47.00 39.64
N GLY A 120 33.68 47.38 39.43
CA GLY A 120 33.09 48.59 39.97
C GLY A 120 32.91 48.58 41.50
N GLN A 121 32.74 47.41 42.13
CA GLN A 121 32.80 47.28 43.59
C GLN A 121 34.24 47.43 44.11
N ILE A 122 35.22 46.76 43.47
CA ILE A 122 36.64 46.85 43.84
C ILE A 122 37.14 48.30 43.73
N ALA A 123 36.77 49.04 42.67
CA ALA A 123 37.15 50.44 42.51
C ALA A 123 36.60 51.35 43.64
N ARG A 124 35.36 51.12 44.09
CA ARG A 124 34.77 51.85 45.23
C ARG A 124 35.48 51.52 46.54
N LEU A 125 35.70 50.23 46.83
CA LEU A 125 36.46 49.81 48.02
C LEU A 125 37.91 50.31 48.01
N GLN A 126 38.52 50.50 46.84
CA GLN A 126 39.84 51.13 46.70
C GLN A 126 39.78 52.64 47.00
N ALA A 127 38.74 53.35 46.56
CA ALA A 127 38.54 54.76 46.92
C ALA A 127 38.32 54.91 48.43
N GLU A 128 37.38 54.18 49.02
CA GLU A 128 37.11 54.17 50.47
C GLU A 128 38.36 53.82 51.28
N LYS A 129 39.16 52.85 50.83
CA LYS A 129 40.46 52.53 51.45
C LYS A 129 41.42 53.72 51.38
N ASN A 130 41.52 54.42 50.25
CA ASN A 130 42.41 55.56 50.08
C ASN A 130 41.98 56.74 50.97
N ASP A 131 40.67 57.00 51.06
CA ASP A 131 40.10 58.02 51.95
C ASP A 131 40.35 57.69 53.42
N LEU A 132 40.17 56.42 53.82
CA LEU A 132 40.50 55.93 55.17
C LEU A 132 42.01 56.02 55.46
N VAL A 133 42.88 55.78 54.49
CA VAL A 133 44.35 55.94 54.63
C VAL A 133 44.73 57.43 54.76
N ALA A 134 44.08 58.32 54.01
CA ALA A 134 44.26 59.77 54.16
C ALA A 134 43.80 60.25 55.55
N LEU A 135 42.62 59.82 56.00
CA LEU A 135 42.09 60.14 57.33
C LEU A 135 42.99 59.57 58.44
N ASN A 136 43.51 58.35 58.29
CA ASN A 136 44.42 57.74 59.27
C ASN A 136 45.78 58.47 59.29
N SER A 137 46.27 58.95 58.14
CA SER A 137 47.45 59.81 58.06
C SER A 137 47.24 61.15 58.77
N GLU A 138 46.06 61.77 58.61
CA GLU A 138 45.68 62.99 59.34
C GLU A 138 45.56 62.76 60.85
N LEU A 139 44.99 61.61 61.26
CA LEU A 139 44.92 61.19 62.66
C LEU A 139 46.31 60.91 63.24
N GLN A 140 47.23 60.29 62.50
CA GLN A 140 48.62 60.10 62.91
C GLN A 140 49.36 61.44 63.05
N LEU A 141 49.15 62.39 62.13
CA LEU A 141 49.69 63.75 62.26
C LEU A 141 49.16 64.49 63.49
N LYS A 142 47.88 64.29 63.84
CA LYS A 142 47.27 64.82 65.07
C LYS A 142 47.80 64.13 66.34
N MET A 143 47.94 62.80 66.35
CA MET A 143 48.52 62.05 67.48
C MET A 143 50.02 62.33 67.68
N GLY A 144 50.74 62.65 66.59
CA GLY A 144 52.12 63.16 66.66
C GLY A 144 52.27 64.50 67.38
N GLN A 145 51.16 65.13 67.79
CA GLN A 145 51.10 66.41 68.51
C GLN A 145 50.37 66.30 69.87
N GLY A 146 50.41 65.13 70.56
CA GLY A 146 49.73 64.96 71.86
C GLY A 146 50.32 63.89 72.81
N SER A 147 51.00 64.37 73.86
CA SER A 147 51.57 63.64 75.02
C SER A 147 50.91 62.32 75.48
N PRO A 148 51.69 61.28 75.87
CA PRO A 148 51.17 60.00 76.37
C PRO A 148 50.84 59.99 77.87
N ARG A 149 49.83 59.19 78.27
CA ARG A 149 49.83 58.33 79.49
C ARG A 149 48.60 57.43 79.58
N ASP A 150 48.72 56.43 80.45
CA ASP A 150 47.90 55.21 80.55
C ASP A 150 46.49 55.40 81.13
N SER A 151 45.59 54.44 80.82
CA SER A 151 44.65 53.90 81.82
C SER A 151 44.22 52.48 81.41
N PHE A 152 44.18 51.54 82.36
CA PHE A 152 43.90 50.12 82.13
C PHE A 152 42.94 49.64 83.23
N ILE A 153 41.74 49.15 82.85
CA ILE A 153 40.73 48.66 83.80
C ILE A 153 40.04 47.41 83.21
N GLU A 154 40.04 46.32 83.97
CA GLU A 154 39.24 45.11 83.74
C GLU A 154 38.12 45.05 84.78
N ILE A 155 36.89 44.71 84.40
CA ILE A 155 35.73 44.64 85.31
C ILE A 155 35.05 43.28 85.17
N ARG A 156 34.72 42.65 86.30
CA ARG A 156 33.83 41.48 86.42
C ARG A 156 32.73 41.80 87.42
N ILE A 157 31.54 41.23 87.23
CA ILE A 157 30.32 41.49 88.04
C ILE A 157 29.82 40.15 88.63
N ALA A 158 29.16 40.22 89.78
CA ALA A 158 28.74 39.06 90.60
C ALA A 158 27.21 38.96 90.78
N GLU A 159 26.78 38.16 91.77
CA GLU A 159 25.43 37.56 91.97
C GLU A 159 24.41 38.44 92.73
N ASP A 160 23.11 38.08 92.65
CA ASP A 160 21.91 38.66 93.32
C ASP A 160 20.72 37.67 93.10
N GLU A 161 19.75 37.33 93.97
CA GLU A 161 19.54 37.45 95.44
C GLU A 161 18.37 36.48 95.89
N LEU A 162 17.69 36.76 97.02
CA LEU A 162 16.38 36.25 97.49
C LEU A 162 16.27 34.86 98.17
N LYS A 163 15.17 34.68 98.92
CA LYS A 163 14.82 33.60 99.89
C LYS A 163 13.28 33.50 100.07
N VAL A 164 12.81 33.05 101.26
CA VAL A 164 11.44 33.16 101.87
C VAL A 164 10.47 31.97 101.62
N THR A 165 9.70 31.43 102.60
CA THR A 165 9.97 30.79 103.94
C THR A 165 8.62 30.43 104.64
N ARG A 166 8.68 29.72 105.81
CA ARG A 166 7.64 29.52 106.86
C ARG A 166 6.68 28.32 106.64
N ASP A 167 6.12 27.62 107.65
CA ASP A 167 6.26 27.71 109.12
C ASP A 167 5.92 26.37 109.86
N LEU A 168 6.16 26.29 111.17
CA LEU A 168 5.69 25.23 112.11
C LEU A 168 5.62 25.78 113.55
N PRO A 169 4.71 25.32 114.45
CA PRO A 169 5.13 24.71 115.74
C PRO A 169 4.08 23.77 116.41
N SER A 170 4.16 23.37 117.70
CA SER A 170 5.12 22.44 118.35
C SER A 170 4.86 22.25 119.87
N THR A 171 4.49 21.02 120.30
CA THR A 171 4.90 20.35 121.58
C THR A 171 4.26 20.80 122.95
N PRO A 172 4.68 20.34 124.19
CA PRO A 172 3.96 19.28 124.95
C PRO A 172 3.82 19.46 126.52
N LYS A 173 3.48 18.37 127.26
CA LYS A 173 3.55 18.12 128.75
C LYS A 173 2.43 18.75 129.65
N GLU A 174 2.06 18.28 130.87
CA GLU A 174 2.20 17.01 131.67
C GLU A 174 1.38 17.10 133.02
N LEU A 175 1.32 16.04 133.86
CA LEU A 175 0.99 15.97 135.32
C LEU A 175 -0.45 15.63 135.88
N SER A 176 -0.60 14.37 136.33
CA SER A 176 -0.95 13.91 137.72
C SER A 176 -2.37 13.99 138.38
N ALA A 177 -2.57 13.06 139.37
CA ALA A 177 -3.36 13.15 140.62
C ALA A 177 -4.80 12.54 140.79
N PHE A 178 -4.86 11.20 140.91
CA PHE A 178 -5.46 10.42 142.03
C PHE A 178 -6.68 10.93 142.85
N VAL A 179 -7.84 10.24 142.77
CA VAL A 179 -8.82 10.01 143.87
C VAL A 179 -9.56 8.66 143.67
N MET A 180 -9.84 7.92 144.75
CA MET A 180 -10.67 6.70 144.84
C MET A 180 -11.29 6.61 146.26
N PRO A 181 -12.25 5.71 146.56
CA PRO A 181 -13.46 5.29 145.82
C PRO A 181 -14.72 5.39 146.72
N LYS A 182 -15.94 5.06 146.22
CA LYS A 182 -17.03 4.62 147.13
C LYS A 182 -18.18 3.82 146.50
N ALA A 183 -18.60 2.80 147.25
CA ALA A 183 -19.91 2.12 147.29
C ALA A 183 -20.51 1.62 145.97
N GLU A 184 -20.56 0.29 145.84
CA GLU A 184 -21.26 -0.44 144.80
C GLU A 184 -22.78 -0.35 144.97
N SER A 185 -23.51 -0.44 143.86
CA SER A 185 -24.96 -0.66 143.80
C SER A 185 -25.26 -1.57 142.61
N GLU A 186 -26.18 -2.52 142.76
CA GLU A 186 -26.45 -3.55 141.75
C GLU A 186 -26.95 -2.96 140.41
N GLU A 187 -27.56 -1.76 140.44
CA GLU A 187 -27.90 -1.03 139.23
C GLU A 187 -26.67 -0.53 138.45
N GLN A 188 -25.58 -0.18 139.14
CA GLN A 188 -24.31 0.14 138.48
C GLN A 188 -23.74 -1.11 137.81
N THR A 189 -23.84 -2.29 138.45
CA THR A 189 -23.39 -3.56 137.87
C THR A 189 -24.16 -3.87 136.57
N VAL A 190 -25.48 -3.70 136.55
CA VAL A 190 -26.30 -3.88 135.33
C VAL A 190 -25.97 -2.82 134.28
N ARG A 191 -25.85 -1.53 134.66
CA ARG A 191 -25.45 -0.45 133.74
C ARG A 191 -24.02 -0.62 133.20
N GLN A 192 -23.14 -1.26 133.96
CA GLN A 192 -21.76 -1.57 133.57
C GLN A 192 -21.70 -2.80 132.65
N LEU A 193 -22.45 -3.87 132.94
CA LEU A 193 -22.59 -5.01 132.03
C LEU A 193 -23.24 -4.62 130.69
N LEU A 194 -24.29 -3.78 130.72
CA LEU A 194 -24.90 -3.23 129.50
C LEU A 194 -23.98 -2.24 128.76
N ARG A 195 -23.03 -1.61 129.45
CA ARG A 195 -21.99 -0.78 128.81
C ARG A 195 -20.91 -1.67 128.19
N SER A 196 -20.42 -2.69 128.90
CA SER A 196 -19.47 -3.68 128.38
C SER A 196 -20.03 -4.39 127.17
N LEU A 197 -21.28 -4.88 127.20
CA LEU A 197 -21.89 -5.59 126.08
C LEU A 197 -22.08 -4.69 124.84
N ARG A 198 -22.33 -3.39 125.03
CA ARG A 198 -22.31 -2.40 123.93
C ARG A 198 -20.88 -2.21 123.42
N VAL A 199 -19.92 -1.95 124.29
CA VAL A 199 -18.50 -1.79 123.89
C VAL A 199 -17.98 -3.04 123.17
N GLU A 200 -18.32 -4.25 123.61
CA GLU A 200 -17.98 -5.52 122.94
C GLU A 200 -18.68 -5.69 121.60
N THR A 201 -19.91 -5.18 121.45
CA THR A 201 -20.66 -5.20 120.19
C THR A 201 -20.10 -4.16 119.21
N ASP A 202 -19.92 -2.92 119.65
CA ASP A 202 -19.28 -1.82 118.90
C ASP A 202 -17.84 -2.20 118.49
N GLU A 203 -17.09 -2.87 119.38
CA GLU A 203 -15.74 -3.37 119.10
C GLU A 203 -15.77 -4.55 118.12
N LYS A 204 -16.72 -5.48 118.23
CA LYS A 204 -16.90 -6.58 117.27
C LYS A 204 -17.29 -6.05 115.89
N GLU A 205 -18.21 -5.09 115.80
CA GLU A 205 -18.61 -4.44 114.55
C GLU A 205 -17.43 -3.65 113.95
N ARG A 206 -16.67 -2.92 114.76
CA ARG A 206 -15.42 -2.26 114.34
C ARG A 206 -14.36 -3.24 113.83
N LEU A 207 -14.19 -4.39 114.50
CA LEU A 207 -13.26 -5.44 114.08
C LEU A 207 -13.73 -6.13 112.80
N GLN A 208 -15.04 -6.36 112.64
CA GLN A 208 -15.62 -6.89 111.41
C GLN A 208 -15.44 -5.90 110.25
N ALA A 209 -15.80 -4.63 110.42
CA ALA A 209 -15.59 -3.59 109.42
C ALA A 209 -14.10 -3.42 109.07
N SER A 210 -13.20 -3.51 110.05
CA SER A 210 -11.75 -3.49 109.80
C SER A 210 -11.25 -4.72 109.03
N ALA A 211 -11.86 -5.90 109.22
CA ALA A 211 -11.54 -7.10 108.47
C ALA A 211 -12.12 -7.06 107.04
N GLU A 212 -13.31 -6.50 106.86
CA GLU A 212 -13.93 -6.26 105.55
C GLU A 212 -13.15 -5.23 104.74
N VAL A 213 -12.77 -4.09 105.34
CA VAL A 213 -11.87 -3.09 104.72
C VAL A 213 -10.55 -3.74 104.32
N LYS A 214 -9.89 -4.50 105.20
CA LYS A 214 -8.62 -5.17 104.88
C LYS A 214 -8.76 -6.21 103.76
N ASN A 215 -9.87 -6.95 103.72
CA ASN A 215 -10.16 -7.89 102.63
C ASN A 215 -10.38 -7.15 101.30
N LEU A 216 -11.03 -5.98 101.32
CA LEU A 216 -11.17 -5.11 100.15
C LEU A 216 -9.82 -4.49 99.73
N GLU A 217 -8.95 -4.10 100.66
CA GLU A 217 -7.57 -3.66 100.38
C GLU A 217 -6.75 -4.78 99.73
N ASP A 218 -6.81 -6.00 100.25
CA ASP A 218 -6.15 -7.18 99.67
C ASP A 218 -6.70 -7.53 98.27
N GLN A 219 -7.99 -7.31 98.01
CA GLN A 219 -8.60 -7.49 96.69
C GLN A 219 -8.21 -6.39 95.71
N LEU A 220 -8.24 -5.12 96.13
CA LEU A 220 -7.78 -3.98 95.34
C LEU A 220 -6.28 -4.12 94.99
N LEU A 221 -5.46 -4.57 95.94
CA LEU A 221 -4.03 -4.81 95.70
C LEU A 221 -3.78 -5.93 94.67
N LYS A 222 -4.57 -7.02 94.71
CA LYS A 222 -4.55 -8.07 93.68
C LYS A 222 -4.93 -7.52 92.31
N LEU A 223 -6.07 -6.84 92.21
CA LEU A 223 -6.53 -6.22 90.96
C LEU A 223 -5.54 -5.19 90.41
N CYS A 224 -4.90 -4.38 91.26
CA CYS A 224 -3.84 -3.45 90.86
C CYS A 224 -2.59 -4.17 90.34
N ASN A 225 -2.26 -5.36 90.87
CA ASN A 225 -1.12 -6.15 90.39
C ASN A 225 -1.45 -6.91 89.10
N GLU A 226 -2.67 -7.42 88.96
CA GLU A 226 -3.19 -8.01 87.72
C GLU A 226 -3.25 -6.98 86.59
N LEU A 227 -3.73 -5.76 86.87
CA LEU A 227 -3.75 -4.64 85.92
C LEU A 227 -2.32 -4.25 85.47
N LYS A 228 -1.35 -4.19 86.39
CA LYS A 228 0.07 -3.96 86.04
C LYS A 228 0.63 -5.08 85.15
N GLN A 229 0.32 -6.34 85.45
CA GLN A 229 0.74 -7.47 84.61
C GLN A 229 0.06 -7.45 83.23
N ALA A 230 -1.20 -7.00 83.15
CA ALA A 230 -1.90 -6.82 81.88
C ALA A 230 -1.29 -5.68 81.06
N GLN A 231 -0.92 -4.56 81.68
CA GLN A 231 -0.23 -3.45 81.02
C GLN A 231 1.13 -3.88 80.45
N ILE A 232 1.98 -4.56 81.24
CA ILE A 232 3.28 -5.04 80.75
C ILE A 232 3.12 -5.95 79.52
N LYS A 233 2.13 -6.86 79.54
CA LYS A 233 1.83 -7.74 78.39
C LYS A 233 1.27 -6.98 77.19
N LEU A 234 0.55 -5.88 77.41
CA LEU A 234 0.11 -4.99 76.34
C LEU A 234 1.30 -4.24 75.72
N ASP A 235 2.18 -3.67 76.54
CA ASP A 235 3.39 -2.97 76.11
C ASP A 235 4.32 -3.91 75.31
N GLU A 236 4.49 -5.16 75.78
CA GLU A 236 5.20 -6.23 75.06
C GLU A 236 4.55 -6.54 73.71
N ALA A 237 3.23 -6.70 73.66
CA ALA A 237 2.49 -7.00 72.43
C ALA A 237 2.50 -5.83 71.43
N GLU A 238 2.42 -4.58 71.89
CA GLU A 238 2.54 -3.39 71.05
C GLU A 238 3.95 -3.24 70.50
N ASN A 239 4.99 -3.53 71.28
CA ASN A 239 6.36 -3.56 70.80
C ASN A 239 6.58 -4.69 69.76
N MET A 240 6.06 -5.90 69.98
CA MET A 240 6.09 -6.98 68.99
C MET A 240 5.35 -6.59 67.69
N LYS A 241 4.15 -6.01 67.82
CA LYS A 241 3.37 -5.48 66.68
C LYS A 241 4.17 -4.43 65.90
N LYS A 242 4.80 -3.48 66.59
CA LYS A 242 5.63 -2.45 65.95
C LYS A 242 6.80 -3.07 65.19
N ASN A 243 7.57 -3.97 65.82
CA ASN A 243 8.70 -4.65 65.18
C ASN A 243 8.28 -5.47 63.94
N LEU A 244 7.07 -6.07 63.96
CA LEU A 244 6.49 -6.73 62.79
C LEU A 244 6.06 -5.74 61.70
N GLN A 245 5.47 -4.59 62.07
CA GLN A 245 5.07 -3.54 61.11
C GLN A 245 6.29 -2.88 60.44
N ASP A 246 7.34 -2.55 61.20
CA ASP A 246 8.61 -2.06 60.68
C ASP A 246 9.20 -3.09 59.69
N ARG A 247 9.29 -4.37 60.09
CA ARG A 247 9.78 -5.45 59.21
C ARG A 247 8.92 -5.67 57.95
N CYS A 248 7.61 -5.48 58.02
CA CYS A 248 6.74 -5.55 56.83
C CYS A 248 7.04 -4.41 55.86
N ARG A 249 7.16 -3.16 56.34
CA ARG A 249 7.54 -2.01 55.52
C ARG A 249 8.91 -2.21 54.86
N ASP A 250 9.88 -2.72 55.61
CA ASP A 250 11.23 -2.95 55.09
C ASP A 250 11.22 -4.02 53.97
N LEU A 251 10.42 -5.09 54.12
CA LEU A 251 10.19 -6.10 53.07
C LEU A 251 9.41 -5.55 51.85
N GLU A 252 8.44 -4.64 52.07
CA GLU A 252 7.73 -3.95 50.98
C GLU A 252 8.68 -3.04 50.18
N GLN A 253 9.63 -2.38 50.86
CA GLN A 253 10.68 -1.60 50.23
C GLN A 253 11.64 -2.48 49.42
N ASP A 254 12.14 -3.59 49.99
CA ASP A 254 12.99 -4.56 49.28
C ASP A 254 12.28 -5.13 48.03
N LEU A 255 11.00 -5.48 48.13
CA LEU A 255 10.19 -5.95 46.99
C LEU A 255 10.04 -4.86 45.91
N GLY A 256 9.87 -3.59 46.31
CA GLY A 256 9.87 -2.45 45.39
C GLY A 256 11.19 -2.31 44.65
N THR A 257 12.32 -2.37 45.36
CA THR A 257 13.67 -2.29 44.78
C THR A 257 13.96 -3.47 43.84
N LEU A 258 13.67 -4.71 44.25
CA LEU A 258 13.85 -5.91 43.43
C LEU A 258 12.98 -5.88 42.16
N LYS A 259 11.75 -5.36 42.24
CA LYS A 259 10.87 -5.18 41.08
C LYS A 259 11.43 -4.16 40.08
N THR A 260 12.03 -3.06 40.56
CA THR A 260 12.71 -2.08 39.72
C THR A 260 13.93 -2.69 39.02
N GLN A 261 14.81 -3.34 39.79
CA GLN A 261 16.00 -4.03 39.25
C GLN A 261 15.64 -5.12 38.22
N LEU A 262 14.52 -5.83 38.41
CA LEU A 262 14.04 -6.81 37.44
C LEU A 262 13.62 -6.14 36.12
N GLY A 263 12.94 -5.00 36.17
CA GLY A 263 12.58 -4.21 34.99
C GLY A 263 13.80 -3.64 34.26
N GLU A 264 14.77 -3.12 34.99
CA GLU A 264 16.06 -2.66 34.44
C GLU A 264 16.81 -3.80 33.76
N LYS A 265 16.89 -4.97 34.40
CA LYS A 265 17.50 -6.18 33.82
C LYS A 265 16.77 -6.64 32.56
N GLN A 266 15.44 -6.58 32.51
CA GLN A 266 14.65 -6.90 31.32
C GLN A 266 14.92 -5.91 30.17
N LYS A 267 15.06 -4.61 30.46
CA LYS A 267 15.43 -3.58 29.49
C LYS A 267 16.83 -3.83 28.90
N VAL A 268 17.83 -4.05 29.77
CA VAL A 268 19.21 -4.35 29.34
C VAL A 268 19.30 -5.67 28.56
N GLN A 269 18.48 -6.67 28.91
CA GLN A 269 18.38 -7.92 28.14
C GLN A 269 17.85 -7.66 26.72
N ALA A 270 16.75 -6.92 26.56
CA ALA A 270 16.19 -6.58 25.24
C ALA A 270 17.13 -5.72 24.39
N GLU A 271 17.88 -4.80 25.00
CA GLU A 271 18.94 -4.04 24.37
C GLU A 271 20.09 -4.96 23.90
N ASN A 272 20.51 -5.92 24.72
CA ASN A 272 21.53 -6.91 24.35
C ASN A 272 21.09 -7.83 23.20
N ASP A 273 19.83 -8.30 23.24
CA ASP A 273 19.26 -9.13 22.17
C ASP A 273 19.17 -8.34 20.85
N THR A 274 18.81 -7.05 20.91
CA THR A 274 18.79 -6.14 19.75
C THR A 274 20.20 -5.94 19.17
N LEU A 275 21.19 -5.67 20.02
CA LEU A 275 22.60 -5.51 19.62
C LEU A 275 23.17 -6.81 19.03
N ARG A 276 22.75 -7.98 19.51
CA ARG A 276 23.17 -9.28 18.96
C ARG A 276 22.71 -9.45 17.51
N VAL A 277 21.44 -9.16 17.21
CA VAL A 277 20.90 -9.20 15.84
C VAL A 277 21.60 -8.19 14.92
N GLN A 278 21.95 -6.99 15.43
CA GLN A 278 22.74 -6.02 14.68
C GLN A 278 24.16 -6.54 14.37
N LEU A 279 24.84 -7.15 15.33
CA LEU A 279 26.17 -7.75 15.13
C LEU A 279 26.14 -8.93 14.15
N GLU A 280 25.12 -9.79 14.22
CA GLU A 280 24.91 -10.88 13.27
C GLU A 280 24.67 -10.36 11.85
N SER A 281 23.85 -9.30 11.70
CA SER A 281 23.60 -8.61 10.42
C SER A 281 24.88 -8.00 9.83
N LEU A 282 25.65 -7.26 10.64
CA LEU A 282 26.94 -6.70 10.21
C LEU A 282 27.95 -7.79 9.85
N GLN A 283 28.00 -8.89 10.60
CA GLN A 283 28.88 -10.03 10.28
C GLN A 283 28.47 -10.71 8.96
N ALA A 284 27.17 -10.80 8.66
CA ALA A 284 26.68 -11.29 7.37
C ALA A 284 27.05 -10.36 6.21
N ALA A 285 26.92 -9.03 6.39
CA ALA A 285 27.35 -8.04 5.40
C ALA A 285 28.86 -8.10 5.12
N ILE A 286 29.70 -8.23 6.16
CA ILE A 286 31.15 -8.40 6.02
C ILE A 286 31.49 -9.67 5.23
N LYS A 287 30.82 -10.80 5.52
CA LYS A 287 31.01 -12.06 4.75
C LYS A 287 30.59 -11.92 3.29
N LEU A 288 29.52 -11.17 3.00
CA LEU A 288 29.07 -10.91 1.63
C LEU A 288 30.07 -10.06 0.85
N GLU A 289 30.59 -8.99 1.44
CA GLU A 289 31.58 -8.11 0.78
C GLU A 289 32.95 -8.82 0.64
N GLN A 290 33.34 -9.67 1.59
CA GLN A 290 34.49 -10.56 1.45
C GLN A 290 34.35 -11.54 0.28
N LYS A 291 33.15 -12.09 0.06
CA LYS A 291 32.88 -12.93 -1.11
C LYS A 291 32.94 -12.10 -2.41
N LYS A 292 32.22 -10.97 -2.46
CA LYS A 292 32.19 -10.07 -3.62
C LYS A 292 33.58 -9.61 -4.04
N THR A 293 34.41 -9.15 -3.09
CA THR A 293 35.80 -8.75 -3.37
C THR A 293 36.72 -9.92 -3.73
N GLN A 294 36.34 -11.17 -3.43
CA GLN A 294 37.04 -12.35 -3.95
C GLN A 294 36.59 -12.71 -5.37
N ASP A 295 35.29 -12.64 -5.67
CA ASP A 295 34.75 -12.84 -7.01
C ASP A 295 35.29 -11.75 -7.98
N GLU A 296 35.41 -10.50 -7.54
CA GLU A 296 36.07 -9.41 -8.27
C GLU A 296 37.57 -9.69 -8.55
N LYS A 297 38.32 -10.25 -7.58
CA LYS A 297 39.71 -10.68 -7.81
C LYS A 297 39.80 -11.84 -8.81
N ASN A 298 38.88 -12.80 -8.73
CA ASN A 298 38.81 -13.92 -9.66
C ASN A 298 38.57 -13.41 -11.10
N ASN A 299 37.63 -12.48 -11.27
CA ASN A 299 37.33 -11.85 -12.56
C ASN A 299 38.52 -11.01 -13.08
N LEU A 300 39.20 -10.25 -12.21
CA LEU A 300 40.39 -9.48 -12.57
C LEU A 300 41.55 -10.39 -13.02
N ASN A 301 41.71 -11.56 -12.41
CA ASN A 301 42.72 -12.53 -12.83
C ASN A 301 42.36 -13.16 -14.18
N GLN A 302 41.12 -13.62 -14.38
CA GLN A 302 40.64 -14.10 -15.69
C GLN A 302 40.84 -13.06 -16.81
N LEU A 303 40.62 -11.77 -16.51
CA LEU A 303 40.85 -10.68 -17.47
C LEU A 303 42.35 -10.46 -17.77
N LYS A 304 43.24 -10.63 -16.78
CA LYS A 304 44.69 -10.60 -17.01
C LYS A 304 45.16 -11.80 -17.83
N ASP A 305 44.63 -12.99 -17.56
CA ASP A 305 44.97 -14.22 -18.28
C ASP A 305 44.52 -14.09 -19.75
N ALA A 306 43.30 -13.60 -19.99
CA ALA A 306 42.77 -13.31 -21.32
C ALA A 306 43.58 -12.21 -22.07
N TYR A 307 43.98 -11.14 -21.37
CA TYR A 307 44.83 -10.10 -21.96
C TYR A 307 46.23 -10.61 -22.29
N THR A 308 46.82 -11.44 -21.42
CA THR A 308 48.13 -12.06 -21.63
C THR A 308 48.09 -12.96 -22.85
N LYS A 309 47.06 -13.82 -22.96
CA LYS A 309 46.87 -14.65 -24.15
C LYS A 309 46.67 -13.81 -25.42
N LEU A 310 45.84 -12.76 -25.39
CA LEU A 310 45.64 -11.90 -26.56
C LEU A 310 46.94 -11.21 -27.01
N PHE A 311 47.83 -10.90 -26.06
CA PHE A 311 49.16 -10.37 -26.35
C PHE A 311 50.11 -11.45 -26.94
N GLU A 312 50.02 -12.70 -26.47
CA GLU A 312 50.72 -13.85 -27.07
C GLU A 312 50.22 -14.09 -28.51
N ASP A 313 48.91 -14.26 -28.71
CA ASP A 313 48.24 -14.42 -30.02
C ASP A 313 48.65 -13.30 -31.00
N TYR A 314 48.73 -12.04 -30.53
CA TYR A 314 49.16 -10.89 -31.34
C TYR A 314 50.65 -10.97 -31.76
N ASN A 315 51.54 -11.38 -30.85
CA ASN A 315 52.96 -11.53 -31.15
C ASN A 315 53.20 -12.70 -32.12
N GLU A 316 52.47 -13.81 -31.97
CA GLU A 316 52.50 -14.93 -32.93
C GLU A 316 52.06 -14.47 -34.33
N LEU A 317 50.98 -13.68 -34.44
CA LEU A 317 50.52 -13.10 -35.71
C LEU A 317 51.54 -12.15 -36.34
N GLN A 318 52.29 -11.37 -35.54
CA GLN A 318 53.36 -10.52 -36.04
C GLN A 318 54.56 -11.34 -36.56
N GLU A 319 54.92 -12.45 -35.89
CA GLU A 319 55.97 -13.35 -36.37
C GLU A 319 55.54 -14.18 -37.59
N GLU A 320 54.27 -14.62 -37.67
CA GLU A 320 53.64 -15.16 -38.88
C GLU A 320 53.75 -14.16 -40.04
N LYS A 321 53.40 -12.89 -39.81
CA LYS A 321 53.44 -11.84 -40.84
C LYS A 321 54.86 -11.62 -41.37
N LYS A 322 55.86 -11.50 -40.48
CA LYS A 322 57.29 -11.39 -40.88
C LYS A 322 57.78 -12.59 -41.68
N LYS A 323 57.34 -13.81 -41.34
CA LYS A 323 57.69 -15.04 -42.08
C LYS A 323 57.06 -15.03 -43.48
N ARG A 324 55.79 -14.64 -43.60
CA ARG A 324 55.05 -14.54 -44.87
C ARG A 324 55.58 -13.42 -45.78
N GLU A 325 56.02 -12.29 -45.21
CA GLU A 325 56.66 -11.18 -45.94
C GLU A 325 57.95 -11.59 -46.67
N GLY A 326 58.57 -12.73 -46.31
CA GLY A 326 59.70 -13.32 -47.02
C GLY A 326 59.36 -14.46 -47.99
N SER A 327 58.09 -14.87 -48.13
CA SER A 327 57.74 -16.14 -48.80
C SER A 327 56.57 -16.12 -49.79
N VAL A 328 55.76 -15.06 -49.85
CA VAL A 328 54.67 -14.97 -50.85
C VAL A 328 55.27 -14.71 -52.22
N SER A 329 55.06 -15.61 -53.19
CA SER A 329 55.40 -15.27 -54.58
C SER A 329 54.48 -14.15 -55.06
N ARG A 330 55.01 -13.24 -55.87
CA ARG A 330 54.21 -12.22 -56.55
C ARG A 330 53.03 -12.84 -57.32
N GLU A 331 53.21 -14.04 -57.87
CA GLU A 331 52.17 -14.78 -58.58
C GLU A 331 51.01 -15.22 -57.66
N GLU A 332 51.30 -15.56 -56.40
CA GLU A 332 50.29 -15.91 -55.39
C GLU A 332 49.54 -14.66 -54.91
N TYR A 333 50.24 -13.52 -54.80
CA TYR A 333 49.62 -12.22 -54.51
C TYR A 333 48.69 -11.77 -55.65
N ASP A 334 49.15 -11.86 -56.90
CA ASP A 334 48.39 -11.45 -58.08
C ASP A 334 47.15 -12.37 -58.31
N ASP A 335 47.23 -13.68 -58.05
CA ASP A 335 46.08 -14.60 -58.03
C ASP A 335 45.10 -14.30 -56.88
N LEU A 336 45.61 -14.07 -55.66
CA LEU A 336 44.77 -13.75 -54.51
C LEU A 336 44.04 -12.40 -54.68
N GLN A 337 44.70 -11.38 -55.24
CA GLN A 337 44.08 -10.11 -55.61
C GLN A 337 43.01 -10.31 -56.69
N THR A 338 43.29 -11.09 -57.74
CA THR A 338 42.31 -11.40 -58.79
C THR A 338 41.05 -12.08 -58.22
N ARG A 339 41.22 -12.97 -57.23
CA ARG A 339 40.11 -13.61 -56.50
C ARG A 339 39.36 -12.64 -55.58
N PHE A 340 40.06 -11.70 -54.95
CA PHE A 340 39.44 -10.65 -54.14
C PHE A 340 38.55 -9.74 -55.00
N ASP A 341 39.09 -9.20 -56.10
CA ASP A 341 38.36 -8.32 -57.03
C ASP A 341 37.12 -9.03 -57.61
N ALA A 342 37.25 -10.32 -57.95
CA ALA A 342 36.14 -11.14 -58.42
C ALA A 342 35.07 -11.38 -57.33
N ALA A 343 35.48 -11.54 -56.06
CA ALA A 343 34.56 -11.71 -54.94
C ALA A 343 33.85 -10.39 -54.57
N GLU A 344 34.55 -9.25 -54.57
CA GLU A 344 33.98 -7.92 -54.36
C GLU A 344 32.95 -7.60 -55.45
N LYS A 345 33.29 -7.84 -56.73
CA LYS A 345 32.33 -7.69 -57.82
C LYS A 345 31.11 -8.60 -57.66
N ALA A 346 31.29 -9.87 -57.30
CA ALA A 346 30.19 -10.80 -57.07
C ALA A 346 29.32 -10.41 -55.86
N LEU A 347 29.86 -9.70 -54.87
CA LEU A 347 29.09 -9.10 -53.78
C LEU A 347 28.32 -7.86 -54.25
N ALA A 348 28.93 -6.99 -55.07
CA ALA A 348 28.25 -5.83 -55.66
C ALA A 348 27.09 -6.24 -56.58
N ASP A 349 27.28 -7.25 -57.44
CA ASP A 349 26.23 -7.80 -58.30
C ASP A 349 25.08 -8.42 -57.49
N LYS A 350 25.39 -9.12 -56.38
CA LYS A 350 24.39 -9.64 -55.43
C LYS A 350 23.65 -8.52 -54.69
N GLN A 351 24.36 -7.49 -54.24
CA GLN A 351 23.76 -6.35 -53.54
C GLN A 351 22.79 -5.60 -54.47
N LYS A 352 23.21 -5.33 -55.71
CA LYS A 352 22.32 -4.78 -56.75
C LYS A 352 21.08 -5.67 -56.92
N LYS A 353 21.23 -7.00 -56.97
CA LYS A 353 20.06 -7.88 -57.14
C LYS A 353 19.14 -7.90 -55.92
N ILE A 354 19.68 -7.80 -54.71
CA ILE A 354 18.90 -7.62 -53.48
C ILE A 354 18.08 -6.33 -53.54
N ASP A 355 18.65 -5.23 -54.02
CA ASP A 355 17.96 -3.94 -54.08
C ASP A 355 16.93 -3.87 -55.24
N GLU A 356 17.19 -4.54 -56.37
CA GLU A 356 16.16 -4.83 -57.39
C GLU A 356 14.97 -5.61 -56.78
N MET A 357 15.24 -6.68 -56.01
CA MET A 357 14.21 -7.50 -55.39
C MET A 357 13.42 -6.75 -54.30
N LYS A 358 14.06 -5.89 -53.50
CA LYS A 358 13.36 -5.00 -52.55
C LYS A 358 12.40 -4.07 -53.27
N MET A 359 12.82 -3.49 -54.39
CA MET A 359 11.98 -2.61 -55.20
C MET A 359 10.79 -3.36 -55.81
N GLU A 360 11.00 -4.60 -56.27
CA GLU A 360 9.92 -5.47 -56.75
C GLU A 360 8.93 -5.83 -55.63
N ILE A 361 9.42 -6.23 -54.45
CA ILE A 361 8.59 -6.52 -53.27
C ILE A 361 7.75 -5.30 -52.87
N PHE A 362 8.35 -4.11 -52.74
CA PHE A 362 7.61 -2.89 -52.37
C PHE A 362 6.50 -2.54 -53.37
N ASN A 363 6.73 -2.72 -54.67
CA ASN A 363 5.69 -2.55 -55.68
C ASN A 363 4.59 -3.62 -55.56
N LYS A 364 4.93 -4.87 -55.22
CA LYS A 364 3.97 -5.95 -55.01
C LYS A 364 3.16 -5.80 -53.72
N GLU A 365 3.75 -5.26 -52.65
CA GLU A 365 3.04 -4.87 -51.43
C GLU A 365 1.98 -3.82 -51.74
N LYS A 366 2.33 -2.78 -52.51
CA LYS A 366 1.38 -1.77 -52.99
C LYS A 366 0.29 -2.33 -53.93
N GLU A 367 0.60 -3.33 -54.75
CA GLU A 367 -0.43 -4.04 -55.53
C GLU A 367 -1.38 -4.84 -54.61
N LEU A 368 -0.85 -5.53 -53.58
CA LEU A 368 -1.63 -6.30 -52.61
C LEU A 368 -2.59 -5.43 -51.78
N GLU A 369 -2.21 -4.20 -51.44
CA GLU A 369 -3.11 -3.23 -50.81
C GLU A 369 -4.41 -3.05 -51.62
N THR A 370 -4.32 -2.96 -52.96
CA THR A 370 -5.51 -2.79 -53.82
C THR A 370 -6.45 -4.01 -53.79
N ILE A 371 -5.91 -5.21 -53.61
CA ILE A 371 -6.71 -6.44 -53.54
C ILE A 371 -7.60 -6.45 -52.29
N SER A 372 -7.12 -5.90 -51.17
CA SER A 372 -7.94 -5.75 -49.96
C SER A 372 -9.15 -4.82 -50.17
N VAL A 373 -8.97 -3.76 -50.97
CA VAL A 373 -10.05 -2.82 -51.33
C VAL A 373 -11.06 -3.49 -52.26
N PHE A 374 -10.60 -4.24 -53.27
CA PHE A 374 -11.51 -4.99 -54.15
C PHE A 374 -12.26 -6.11 -53.42
N GLN A 375 -11.64 -6.77 -52.44
CA GLN A 375 -12.34 -7.74 -51.59
C GLN A 375 -13.43 -7.07 -50.76
N ALA A 376 -13.13 -5.96 -50.07
CA ALA A 376 -14.12 -5.21 -49.29
C ALA A 376 -15.28 -4.69 -50.19
N GLN A 377 -14.98 -4.25 -51.41
CA GLN A 377 -16.00 -3.85 -52.39
C GLN A 377 -16.90 -5.02 -52.81
N ALA A 378 -16.33 -6.21 -53.03
CA ALA A 378 -17.10 -7.41 -53.36
C ALA A 378 -17.96 -7.89 -52.16
N GLU A 379 -17.45 -7.80 -50.94
CA GLU A 379 -18.19 -8.11 -49.71
C GLU A 379 -19.39 -7.16 -49.53
N ILE A 380 -19.19 -5.84 -49.70
CA ILE A 380 -20.26 -4.84 -49.67
C ILE A 380 -21.33 -5.14 -50.74
N TYR A 381 -20.96 -5.28 -52.01
CA TYR A 381 -21.93 -5.58 -53.08
C TYR A 381 -22.67 -6.92 -52.87
N SER A 382 -22.03 -7.92 -52.25
CA SER A 382 -22.71 -9.15 -51.88
C SER A 382 -23.74 -8.93 -50.77
N SER A 383 -23.39 -8.12 -49.75
CA SER A 383 -24.29 -7.76 -48.65
C SER A 383 -25.49 -6.97 -49.15
N ASP A 384 -25.26 -5.95 -49.98
CA ASP A 384 -26.30 -5.13 -50.60
C ASP A 384 -27.23 -5.98 -51.47
N PHE A 385 -26.69 -6.90 -52.27
CA PHE A 385 -27.49 -7.83 -53.07
C PHE A 385 -28.36 -8.76 -52.22
N TYR A 386 -27.84 -9.31 -51.12
CA TYR A 386 -28.64 -10.13 -50.21
C TYR A 386 -29.69 -9.31 -49.45
N ALA A 387 -29.38 -8.06 -49.08
CA ALA A 387 -30.33 -7.15 -48.41
C ALA A 387 -31.48 -6.74 -49.35
N GLU A 388 -31.18 -6.31 -50.57
CA GLU A 388 -32.17 -5.99 -51.61
C GLU A 388 -33.01 -7.22 -51.95
N ARG A 389 -32.39 -8.41 -52.06
CA ARG A 389 -33.13 -9.66 -52.26
C ARG A 389 -34.12 -9.93 -51.12
N ALA A 390 -33.68 -9.84 -49.86
CA ALA A 390 -34.55 -10.09 -48.70
C ALA A 390 -35.68 -9.07 -48.59
N ALA A 391 -35.40 -7.79 -48.88
CA ALA A 391 -36.43 -6.75 -48.96
C ALA A 391 -37.46 -7.05 -50.06
N ARG A 392 -36.99 -7.47 -51.25
CA ARG A 392 -37.85 -7.84 -52.38
C ARG A 392 -38.68 -9.09 -52.10
N GLU A 393 -38.12 -10.11 -51.47
CA GLU A 393 -38.84 -11.32 -51.06
C GLU A 393 -39.94 -10.97 -50.05
N LYS A 394 -39.65 -10.12 -49.05
CA LYS A 394 -40.67 -9.61 -48.11
C LYS A 394 -41.77 -8.80 -48.81
N ILE A 395 -41.43 -7.93 -49.76
CA ILE A 395 -42.42 -7.18 -50.56
C ILE A 395 -43.31 -8.15 -51.37
N HIS A 396 -42.76 -9.25 -51.89
CA HIS A 396 -43.54 -10.29 -52.54
C HIS A 396 -44.47 -11.03 -51.56
N GLU A 397 -44.01 -11.39 -50.35
CA GLU A 397 -44.86 -11.98 -49.31
C GLU A 397 -46.02 -11.05 -48.91
N GLU A 398 -45.73 -9.77 -48.66
CA GLU A 398 -46.76 -8.77 -48.33
C GLU A 398 -47.75 -8.57 -49.50
N LYS A 399 -47.28 -8.60 -50.75
CA LYS A 399 -48.12 -8.54 -51.96
C LYS A 399 -49.05 -9.75 -52.07
N GLU A 400 -48.56 -10.98 -51.92
CA GLU A 400 -49.41 -12.18 -51.99
C GLU A 400 -50.41 -12.25 -50.81
N ARG A 401 -50.00 -11.78 -49.62
CA ARG A 401 -50.90 -11.60 -48.47
C ARG A 401 -52.01 -10.58 -48.78
N LEU A 402 -51.71 -9.49 -49.48
CA LEU A 402 -52.72 -8.50 -49.90
C LEU A 402 -53.60 -9.01 -51.04
N ALA A 403 -53.04 -9.74 -52.01
CA ALA A 403 -53.78 -10.35 -53.12
C ALA A 403 -54.81 -11.37 -52.61
N THR A 404 -54.44 -12.22 -51.65
CA THR A 404 -55.34 -13.20 -51.03
C THR A 404 -56.47 -12.55 -50.21
N GLN A 405 -56.18 -11.47 -49.47
CA GLN A 405 -57.22 -10.66 -48.81
C GLN A 405 -58.17 -9.99 -49.82
N LEU A 406 -57.63 -9.42 -50.89
CA LEU A 406 -58.42 -8.76 -51.94
C LEU A 406 -59.32 -9.76 -52.69
N GLU A 407 -58.83 -10.97 -52.93
CA GLU A 407 -59.60 -12.06 -53.53
C GLU A 407 -60.70 -12.61 -52.59
N TYR A 408 -60.46 -12.64 -51.27
CA TYR A 408 -61.48 -12.95 -50.28
C TYR A 408 -62.59 -11.88 -50.26
N VAL A 409 -62.22 -10.59 -50.24
CA VAL A 409 -63.18 -9.47 -50.29
C VAL A 409 -63.93 -9.42 -51.61
N LYS A 410 -63.30 -9.76 -52.74
CA LYS A 410 -63.99 -9.96 -54.03
C LYS A 410 -65.05 -11.04 -53.93
N LYS A 411 -64.70 -12.23 -53.43
CA LYS A 411 -65.63 -13.36 -53.26
C LYS A 411 -66.81 -13.00 -52.36
N GLN A 412 -66.59 -12.24 -51.29
CA GLN A 412 -67.68 -11.72 -50.45
C GLN A 412 -68.58 -10.73 -51.21
N ASN A 413 -68.01 -9.81 -52.00
CA ASN A 413 -68.82 -8.89 -52.81
C ASN A 413 -69.60 -9.61 -53.92
N THR A 414 -69.00 -10.59 -54.61
CA THR A 414 -69.73 -11.38 -55.61
C THR A 414 -70.82 -12.23 -54.97
N GLN A 415 -70.59 -12.81 -53.78
CA GLN A 415 -71.64 -13.51 -53.04
C GLN A 415 -72.79 -12.57 -52.65
N LEU A 416 -72.50 -11.40 -52.07
CA LEU A 416 -73.54 -10.42 -51.71
C LEU A 416 -74.31 -9.90 -52.93
N GLN A 417 -73.64 -9.74 -54.08
CA GLN A 417 -74.28 -9.38 -55.34
C GLN A 417 -75.11 -10.54 -55.90
N GLU A 418 -74.63 -11.78 -55.86
CA GLU A 418 -75.40 -12.97 -56.22
C GLU A 418 -76.63 -13.15 -55.33
N GLU A 419 -76.52 -12.86 -54.02
CA GLU A 419 -77.64 -12.85 -53.07
C GLU A 419 -78.67 -11.77 -53.45
N MET A 420 -78.25 -10.52 -53.66
CA MET A 420 -79.11 -9.44 -54.16
C MET A 420 -79.80 -9.80 -55.49
N GLU A 421 -79.02 -10.30 -56.46
CA GLU A 421 -79.55 -10.72 -57.76
C GLU A 421 -80.43 -11.96 -57.64
N SER A 422 -80.23 -12.86 -56.67
CA SER A 422 -81.09 -14.04 -56.46
C SER A 422 -82.47 -13.66 -55.92
N LEU A 423 -82.53 -12.63 -55.05
CA LEU A 423 -83.76 -12.02 -54.57
C LEU A 423 -84.50 -11.32 -55.71
N GLY A 424 -83.78 -10.53 -56.53
CA GLY A 424 -84.32 -9.92 -57.75
C GLY A 424 -84.79 -10.94 -58.79
N ARG A 425 -84.02 -12.00 -59.03
CA ARG A 425 -84.38 -13.10 -59.96
C ARG A 425 -85.54 -13.93 -59.45
N HIS A 426 -85.71 -14.13 -58.15
CA HIS A 426 -86.92 -14.74 -57.60
C HIS A 426 -88.15 -13.90 -57.95
N SER A 427 -88.12 -12.60 -57.61
CA SER A 427 -89.19 -11.65 -57.91
C SER A 427 -89.54 -11.61 -59.41
N MET A 428 -88.54 -11.60 -60.31
CA MET A 428 -88.78 -11.57 -61.76
C MET A 428 -89.23 -12.93 -62.33
N SER A 429 -88.72 -14.06 -61.83
CA SER A 429 -89.10 -15.41 -62.30
C SER A 429 -90.51 -15.81 -61.87
N GLU A 430 -91.02 -15.19 -60.80
CA GLU A 430 -92.43 -15.23 -60.42
C GLU A 430 -93.31 -14.53 -61.47
N MET A 431 -92.86 -13.40 -62.05
CA MET A 431 -93.57 -12.74 -63.14
C MET A 431 -93.51 -13.50 -64.48
N GLN A 432 -92.35 -14.05 -64.86
CA GLN A 432 -92.02 -14.31 -66.28
C GLN A 432 -92.26 -15.74 -66.81
N ARG A 433 -92.80 -16.68 -66.02
CA ARG A 433 -92.94 -18.11 -66.38
C ARG A 433 -93.94 -18.40 -67.53
N ARG A 434 -93.62 -17.99 -68.78
CA ARG A 434 -94.61 -17.82 -69.89
C ARG A 434 -94.18 -18.18 -71.34
N HIS A 435 -93.15 -17.56 -71.97
CA HIS A 435 -93.03 -17.51 -73.46
C HIS A 435 -91.58 -17.64 -74.02
N VAL A 436 -91.42 -18.12 -75.27
CA VAL A 436 -90.11 -18.42 -75.95
C VAL A 436 -90.23 -18.41 -77.51
N SER A 437 -89.09 -18.42 -78.23
CA SER A 437 -88.84 -18.91 -79.64
C SER A 437 -89.09 -17.98 -80.86
N ARG A 438 -88.49 -18.16 -82.07
CA ARG A 438 -87.25 -18.85 -82.59
C ARG A 438 -87.14 -18.80 -84.14
N GLY A 439 -86.00 -18.36 -84.75
CA GLY A 439 -85.58 -18.85 -86.10
C GLY A 439 -84.78 -17.95 -87.08
N ALA A 440 -83.55 -18.38 -87.44
CA ALA A 440 -82.76 -18.21 -88.69
C ALA A 440 -82.50 -16.83 -89.38
N ASN A 441 -81.23 -16.38 -89.32
CA ASN A 441 -80.46 -15.62 -90.36
C ASN A 441 -80.88 -14.14 -90.65
N PRO A 442 -80.15 -13.32 -91.46
CA PRO A 442 -78.90 -13.53 -92.21
C PRO A 442 -77.74 -12.52 -91.90
N GLN A 443 -77.48 -11.52 -92.78
CA GLN A 443 -76.28 -10.64 -92.90
C GLN A 443 -76.72 -9.26 -93.48
N GLY A 444 -75.93 -8.18 -93.59
CA GLY A 444 -74.49 -7.91 -93.31
C GLY A 444 -73.66 -7.67 -94.61
N PRO A 445 -72.70 -6.69 -94.69
CA PRO A 445 -72.13 -5.85 -93.62
C PRO A 445 -72.45 -4.34 -93.73
N ALA A 446 -72.55 -3.66 -92.58
CA ALA A 446 -72.38 -2.21 -92.43
C ALA A 446 -72.15 -1.85 -90.95
N SER A 447 -71.40 -0.78 -90.69
CA SER A 447 -71.51 0.02 -89.46
C SER A 447 -72.27 1.31 -89.81
N PRO A 448 -73.02 1.92 -88.89
CA PRO A 448 -72.36 2.97 -88.09
C PRO A 448 -72.84 3.10 -86.63
N HIS A 449 -71.92 3.61 -85.80
CA HIS A 449 -72.05 4.62 -84.73
C HIS A 449 -73.36 4.85 -83.91
N HIS A 450 -73.11 5.21 -82.64
CA HIS A 450 -73.77 6.31 -81.88
C HIS A 450 -75.13 6.02 -81.19
N LEU A 451 -75.50 6.58 -80.02
CA LEU A 451 -74.99 7.60 -79.06
C LEU A 451 -75.41 7.14 -77.61
N GLN A 452 -75.04 7.71 -76.45
CA GLN A 452 -73.95 8.61 -75.97
C GLN A 452 -74.07 8.69 -74.43
N GLY A 453 -72.99 9.00 -73.71
CA GLY A 453 -73.03 9.35 -72.29
C GLY A 453 -71.72 9.04 -71.55
N GLY A 454 -70.75 9.95 -71.48
CA GLY A 454 -70.73 11.29 -72.08
C GLY A 454 -69.31 11.85 -72.17
N ASP A 455 -69.16 12.92 -72.94
CA ASP A 455 -67.93 13.67 -73.15
C ASP A 455 -67.29 14.17 -71.85
N TRP A 456 -65.95 14.08 -71.77
CA TRP A 456 -65.04 15.16 -71.35
C TRP A 456 -63.60 14.86 -71.81
N GLN A 457 -63.24 15.35 -73.00
CA GLN A 457 -61.88 15.85 -73.27
C GLN A 457 -61.88 17.35 -72.88
N PRO A 458 -60.74 18.01 -72.57
CA PRO A 458 -59.36 17.78 -73.03
C PRO A 458 -58.48 17.05 -71.98
N GLN A 459 -57.20 16.72 -72.23
CA GLN A 459 -56.24 17.36 -73.14
C GLN A 459 -55.17 16.36 -73.61
N ASN A 460 -54.67 16.52 -74.85
CA ASN A 460 -53.40 15.91 -75.24
C ASN A 460 -52.28 16.59 -74.42
N ILE A 461 -51.68 15.85 -73.48
CA ILE A 461 -50.32 16.12 -73.05
C ILE A 461 -49.44 15.50 -74.15
N PRO A 462 -48.60 16.27 -74.87
CA PRO A 462 -47.66 15.68 -75.82
C PRO A 462 -46.74 14.71 -75.10
N GLU A 463 -46.46 13.54 -75.69
CA GLU A 463 -45.78 12.42 -74.98
C GLU A 463 -44.41 12.78 -74.39
N HIS A 464 -43.79 13.87 -74.85
CA HIS A 464 -42.52 14.38 -74.34
C HIS A 464 -42.60 15.88 -73.94
N ALA A 465 -43.63 16.29 -73.20
CA ALA A 465 -43.77 17.66 -72.67
C ALA A 465 -43.32 17.82 -71.21
N CYS A 466 -42.60 18.90 -70.89
CA CYS A 466 -42.18 19.18 -69.51
C CYS A 466 -43.31 19.80 -68.66
N PRO A 467 -43.65 19.22 -67.48
CA PRO A 467 -44.79 19.66 -66.69
C PRO A 467 -44.63 21.01 -65.97
N LYS A 468 -43.42 21.59 -65.89
CA LYS A 468 -43.19 22.90 -65.24
C LYS A 468 -43.33 24.08 -66.20
N CYS A 469 -42.91 23.92 -67.46
CA CYS A 469 -42.84 25.00 -68.46
C CYS A 469 -43.76 24.79 -69.68
N GLY A 470 -44.23 23.56 -69.93
CA GLY A 470 -45.06 23.22 -71.09
C GLY A 470 -44.29 23.08 -72.42
N GLU A 471 -42.96 23.12 -72.41
CA GLU A 471 -42.14 22.90 -73.61
C GLU A 471 -42.27 21.47 -74.12
N VAL A 472 -42.40 21.32 -75.44
CA VAL A 472 -42.62 20.03 -76.12
C VAL A 472 -41.34 19.61 -76.84
N LEU A 473 -40.78 18.49 -76.41
CA LEU A 473 -39.49 17.99 -76.89
C LEU A 473 -39.71 16.81 -77.87
N PRO A 474 -38.72 16.47 -78.72
CA PRO A 474 -38.91 15.45 -79.75
C PRO A 474 -38.93 14.01 -79.20
N ASP A 475 -38.30 13.77 -78.06
CA ASP A 475 -38.06 12.44 -77.49
C ASP A 475 -37.93 12.44 -75.95
N LEU A 476 -37.86 11.26 -75.35
CA LEU A 476 -37.83 11.04 -73.91
C LEU A 476 -36.49 11.40 -73.25
N ASP A 477 -35.35 11.17 -73.92
CA ASP A 477 -34.02 11.50 -73.36
C ASP A 477 -33.85 13.03 -73.29
N SER A 478 -34.26 13.73 -74.36
CA SER A 478 -34.36 15.20 -74.40
C SER A 478 -35.23 15.73 -73.24
N LEU A 479 -36.39 15.11 -72.97
CA LEU A 479 -37.24 15.47 -71.85
C LEU A 479 -36.57 15.19 -70.49
N GLN A 480 -35.91 14.04 -70.33
CA GLN A 480 -35.31 13.63 -69.07
C GLN A 480 -34.10 14.52 -68.68
N ILE A 481 -33.34 15.01 -69.66
CA ILE A 481 -32.31 16.04 -69.47
C ILE A 481 -32.98 17.37 -69.08
N HIS A 482 -33.94 17.85 -69.87
CA HIS A 482 -34.62 19.12 -69.60
C HIS A 482 -35.26 19.17 -68.20
N ILE A 483 -35.91 18.09 -67.75
CA ILE A 483 -36.52 18.02 -66.41
C ILE A 483 -35.49 18.21 -65.30
N MET A 484 -34.24 17.76 -65.48
CA MET A 484 -33.18 17.88 -64.48
C MET A 484 -32.81 19.35 -64.23
N ASP A 485 -32.60 20.12 -65.30
CA ASP A 485 -32.29 21.55 -65.23
C ASP A 485 -33.53 22.38 -64.86
N CYS A 486 -34.70 21.99 -65.37
CA CYS A 486 -35.93 22.74 -65.22
C CYS A 486 -36.56 22.59 -63.82
N ILE A 487 -36.29 21.54 -63.05
CA ILE A 487 -36.88 21.38 -61.70
C ILE A 487 -36.39 22.44 -60.69
N ILE A 488 -35.17 22.95 -60.86
CA ILE A 488 -34.55 24.02 -60.04
C ILE A 488 -35.34 25.35 -60.12
#